data_AF-A0A4S3MBA0-F1
#
_entry.id   AF-A0A4S3MBA0-F1
#
_cell.length_a   1.000
_cell.length_b   1.000
_cell.length_c   1.000
_cell.angle_alpha   90.00
_cell.angle_beta   90.00
_cell.angle_gamma   90.00
#
_symmetry.space_group_name_H-M   'P 1'
#
loop_
_entity.id
_entity.type
_entity.pdbx_description
1 polymer ?
#
loop_
_entity_poly.entity_id
_entity_poly.type
_entity_poly.pdbx_seq_one_letter_code
_entity_poly.pdbx_strand_id
1 'polypeptide(L)'
;MLENGVLPSSYLRTNLADVLNSVRYAQRRYLITRGSQPVAALVLPHELDVVEELVRKSPAQKEYEYMARMEAWRRASVVARAG
;
A
#
# COMPACT_ATOMS: atom_id res chain seq x y z
N MET A 1 -20.37 18.90 -7.62
CA MET A 1 -20.12 17.50 -7.21
C MET A 1 -18.79 17.09 -7.83
N LEU A 2 -17.79 16.75 -7.02
CA LEU A 2 -16.50 16.23 -7.51
C LEU A 2 -16.66 14.72 -7.67
N GLU A 3 -16.58 14.22 -8.89
CA GLU A 3 -16.66 12.79 -9.17
C GLU A 3 -15.45 12.06 -8.58
N ASN A 4 -15.73 11.00 -7.83
CA ASN A 4 -14.88 9.81 -7.68
C ASN A 4 -13.37 10.05 -7.51
N GLY A 5 -12.99 10.70 -6.40
CA GLY A 5 -11.60 10.65 -5.94
C GLY A 5 -10.58 11.30 -6.89
N VAL A 6 -10.97 12.18 -7.82
CA VAL A 6 -10.03 12.97 -8.64
C VAL A 6 -10.16 14.45 -8.27
N LEU A 7 -9.04 15.09 -7.93
CA LEU A 7 -9.00 16.50 -7.52
C LEU A 7 -7.98 17.28 -8.35
N PRO A 8 -8.36 18.42 -8.94
CA PRO A 8 -7.38 19.30 -9.54
C PRO A 8 -6.52 19.95 -8.44
N SER A 9 -5.22 20.08 -8.68
CA SER A 9 -4.27 20.70 -7.77
C SER A 9 -4.64 22.15 -7.37
N SER A 10 -5.41 22.85 -8.21
CA SER A 10 -5.98 24.15 -7.88
C SER A 10 -6.99 24.10 -6.73
N TYR A 11 -7.79 23.03 -6.63
CA TYR A 11 -8.78 22.84 -5.57
C TYR A 11 -8.12 22.64 -4.20
N LEU A 12 -6.94 22.00 -4.17
CA LEU A 12 -6.19 21.80 -2.94
C LEU A 12 -5.70 23.10 -2.31
N ARG A 13 -5.48 24.17 -3.08
CA ARG A 13 -4.95 25.44 -2.54
C ARG A 13 -5.84 26.04 -1.47
N THR A 14 -7.14 25.85 -1.57
CA THR A 14 -8.14 26.37 -0.63
C THR A 14 -8.72 25.31 0.29
N ASN A 15 -8.68 24.02 -0.09
CA ASN A 15 -9.39 22.95 0.62
C ASN A 15 -8.46 21.87 1.17
N LEU A 16 -7.14 22.12 1.28
CA LEU A 16 -6.17 21.10 1.68
C LEU A 16 -6.52 20.45 3.03
N ALA A 17 -6.90 21.26 4.02
CA ALA A 17 -7.21 20.75 5.36
C ALA A 17 -8.41 19.78 5.34
N ASP A 18 -9.50 20.15 4.66
CA ASP A 18 -10.69 19.31 4.54
C ASP A 18 -10.41 18.03 3.75
N VAL A 19 -9.63 18.14 2.69
CA VAL A 19 -9.19 16.98 1.90
C VAL A 19 -8.36 16.04 2.79
N LEU A 20 -7.36 16.54 3.52
CA LEU A 20 -6.55 15.73 4.45
C LEU A 20 -7.41 15.09 5.54
N ASN A 21 -8.39 15.82 6.10
CA ASN A 21 -9.32 15.28 7.08
C ASN A 21 -10.17 14.15 6.49
N SER A 22 -10.63 14.28 5.24
CA SER A 22 -11.39 13.23 4.58
C SER A 22 -10.54 12.00 4.26
N VAL A 23 -9.25 12.17 3.92
CA VAL A 23 -8.31 11.05 3.79
C VAL A 23 -8.11 10.35 5.13
N ARG A 24 -7.92 11.12 6.21
CA ARG A 24 -7.66 10.58 7.55
C ARG A 24 -8.85 9.86 8.16
N TYR A 25 -10.00 10.53 8.21
CA TYR A 25 -11.15 10.08 9.01
C TYR A 25 -12.20 9.34 8.19
N ALA A 26 -12.31 9.63 6.90
CA ALA A 26 -13.22 8.94 5.99
C ALA A 26 -12.51 7.95 5.06
N GLN A 27 -11.20 7.72 5.28
CA GLN A 27 -10.36 6.79 4.52
C GLN A 27 -10.49 6.97 2.99
N ARG A 28 -10.62 8.22 2.55
CA ARG A 28 -10.71 8.55 1.12
C ARG A 28 -9.34 8.57 0.49
N ARG A 29 -9.32 8.31 -0.82
CA ARG A 29 -8.12 8.38 -1.66
C ARG A 29 -8.38 9.37 -2.78
N TYR A 30 -7.36 10.14 -3.14
CA TYR A 30 -7.48 11.12 -4.21
C TYR A 30 -6.34 11.03 -5.21
N LEU A 31 -6.68 11.01 -6.50
CA LEU A 31 -5.76 11.29 -7.59
C LEU A 31 -5.74 12.79 -7.84
N ILE A 32 -4.56 13.39 -7.73
CA ILE A 32 -4.36 14.83 -7.93
C ILE A 32 -3.95 15.08 -9.37
N THR A 33 -4.60 16.02 -10.03
CA THR A 33 -4.32 16.39 -11.43
C THR A 33 -3.80 17.82 -11.58
N ARG A 34 -3.02 18.07 -12.65
CA ARG A 34 -2.70 19.41 -13.15
C ARG A 34 -3.21 19.49 -14.59
N GLY A 35 -4.31 20.23 -14.79
CA GLY A 35 -5.07 20.11 -16.04
C GLY A 35 -5.68 18.71 -16.15
N SER A 36 -5.48 18.05 -17.29
CA SER A 36 -5.90 16.65 -17.52
C SER A 36 -4.89 15.60 -17.07
N GLN A 37 -3.70 16.00 -16.61
CA GLN A 37 -2.63 15.07 -16.28
C GLN A 37 -2.64 14.68 -14.80
N PRO A 38 -2.62 13.38 -14.46
CA PRO A 38 -2.38 12.93 -13.09
C PRO A 38 -0.94 13.24 -12.67
N VAL A 39 -0.76 13.82 -11.48
CA VAL A 39 0.55 14.26 -10.99
C VAL A 39 0.90 13.72 -9.60
N ALA A 40 -0.09 13.34 -8.80
CA ALA A 40 0.14 12.77 -7.47
C ALA A 40 -1.07 11.95 -7.01
N ALA A 41 -0.88 11.15 -5.97
CA ALA A 41 -1.97 10.53 -5.23
C ALA A 41 -1.87 10.94 -3.75
N LEU A 42 -3.02 11.12 -3.12
CA LEU A 42 -3.14 11.37 -1.68
C LEU A 42 -3.87 10.17 -1.05
N VAL A 43 -3.15 9.49 -0.17
CA VAL A 43 -3.53 8.24 0.47
C VAL A 43 -3.09 8.27 1.94
N LEU A 44 -3.55 7.31 2.74
CA LEU A 44 -3.04 7.13 4.10
C LEU A 44 -1.63 6.52 4.06
N PRO A 45 -0.73 6.88 5.00
CA PRO A 45 0.63 6.37 5.03
C PRO A 45 0.72 4.82 5.01
N HIS A 46 -0.14 4.13 5.77
CA HIS A 46 -0.15 2.67 5.81
C HIS A 46 -0.59 2.02 4.49
N GLU A 47 -1.29 2.74 3.62
CA GLU A 47 -1.65 2.23 2.29
C GLU A 47 -0.44 2.23 1.37
N LEU A 48 0.50 3.14 1.57
CA LEU A 48 1.78 3.15 0.87
C LEU A 48 2.64 1.97 1.32
N ASP A 49 2.69 1.66 2.62
CA ASP A 49 3.43 0.50 3.15
C ASP A 49 2.99 -0.81 2.49
N VAL A 50 1.67 -0.99 2.28
CA VAL A 50 1.11 -2.16 1.61
C VAL A 50 1.55 -2.21 0.13
N VAL A 51 1.52 -1.08 -0.57
CA VAL A 51 1.97 -1.00 -1.97
C VAL A 51 3.47 -1.28 -2.08
N GLU A 52 4.27 -0.70 -1.20
CA GLU A 52 5.72 -0.94 -1.15
C GLU A 52 6.02 -2.41 -0.82
N GLU A 53 5.31 -3.03 0.12
CA GLU A 53 5.48 -4.45 0.44
C GLU A 53 5.07 -5.37 -0.74
N LEU A 54 4.05 -4.97 -1.51
CA LEU A 54 3.66 -5.66 -2.74
C LEU A 54 4.71 -5.51 -3.84
N VAL A 55 5.32 -4.33 -3.98
CA VAL A 55 6.38 -4.08 -4.98
C VAL A 55 7.71 -4.70 -4.57
N ARG A 56 8.03 -4.75 -3.28
CA ARG A 56 9.32 -5.21 -2.75
C ARG A 56 9.51 -6.72 -2.82
N LYS A 57 8.44 -7.52 -2.94
CA LYS A 57 8.54 -8.98 -3.08
C LYS A 57 7.68 -9.48 -4.22
N SER A 58 8.32 -10.02 -5.25
CA SER A 58 7.61 -10.74 -6.30
C SER A 58 6.86 -11.94 -5.67
N PRO A 59 5.72 -12.38 -6.23
CA PRO A 59 5.03 -13.58 -5.76
C PRO A 59 5.97 -14.78 -5.63
N ALA A 60 6.91 -14.93 -6.57
CA ALA A 60 7.94 -15.97 -6.54
C ALA A 60 8.90 -15.85 -5.34
N GLN A 61 9.23 -14.63 -4.89
CA GLN A 61 10.05 -14.44 -3.69
C GLN A 61 9.29 -14.78 -2.40
N LYS A 62 8.00 -14.44 -2.32
CA LYS A 62 7.14 -14.85 -1.19
C LYS A 62 6.98 -16.38 -1.14
N GLU A 63 6.84 -17.01 -2.30
CA GLU A 63 6.73 -18.46 -2.44
C GLU A 63 8.05 -19.18 -2.06
N TYR A 64 9.19 -18.63 -2.48
CA TYR A 64 10.50 -19.14 -2.10
C TYR A 64 10.75 -19.07 -0.58
N GLU A 65 10.43 -17.93 0.06
CA GLU A 65 10.56 -17.77 1.51
C GLU A 65 9.65 -18.74 2.28
N TYR A 66 8.45 -18.99 1.78
CA TYR A 66 7.52 -19.97 2.35
C TYR A 66 8.09 -21.40 2.26
N MET A 67 8.61 -21.81 1.10
CA MET A 67 9.26 -23.11 0.92
C MET A 67 10.49 -23.26 1.81
N ALA A 68 11.34 -22.23 1.90
CA ALA A 68 12.53 -22.23 2.76
C ALA A 68 12.16 -22.37 4.25
N ARG A 69 11.10 -21.69 4.71
CA ARG A 69 10.56 -21.84 6.07
C ARG A 69 10.03 -23.24 6.34
N MET A 70 9.29 -23.83 5.40
CA MET A 70 8.75 -25.19 5.51
C MET A 70 9.87 -26.24 5.57
N GLU A 71 10.93 -26.11 4.77
CA GLU A 71 12.09 -26.99 4.82
C GLU A 71 12.90 -26.84 6.12
N ALA A 72 13.06 -25.62 6.62
CA ALA A 72 13.70 -25.38 7.93
C ALA A 72 12.91 -26.05 9.06
N TRP A 73 11.58 -25.91 9.05
CA TRP A 73 10.71 -26.60 10.00
C TRP A 73 10.78 -28.11 9.87
N ARG A 74 10.76 -28.65 8.64
CA ARG A 74 10.90 -30.10 8.40
C ARG A 74 12.21 -30.64 8.98
N ARG A 75 13.32 -29.95 8.74
CA ARG A 75 14.64 -30.35 9.29
C ARG A 75 14.67 -30.29 10.81
N ALA A 76 14.17 -29.21 11.41
CA ALA A 76 14.11 -29.08 12.87
C ALA A 76 13.22 -30.16 13.53
N SER A 77 12.10 -30.50 12.89
CA SER A 77 11.15 -31.52 13.38
C SER A 77 11.70 -32.94 13.32
N VAL A 78 12.56 -33.24 12.32
CA VAL A 78 13.25 -34.52 12.20
C VAL A 78 14.33 -34.66 13.26
N VAL A 79 15.11 -33.61 13.50
CA VAL A 79 16.14 -33.58 14.55
C VAL A 79 15.50 -33.73 15.93
N ALA A 80 14.38 -33.05 16.20
CA ALA A 80 13.65 -33.13 17.46
C ALA A 80 12.97 -34.50 17.72
N ARG A 81 12.79 -35.35 16.70
CA ARG A 81 12.23 -36.71 16.82
C ARG A 81 13.29 -37.81 16.92
N ALA A 82 14.56 -37.49 16.65
CA ALA A 82 15.66 -38.44 16.58
C ALA A 82 16.58 -38.42 17.81
N GLY A 83 16.28 -37.60 18.82
CA GLY A 83 16.93 -37.58 20.14
C GLY A 83 15.91 -37.87 21.23
#